data_AF-A0A498L1T4-F1
#
_entry.id   AF-A0A498L1T4-F1
#
_cell.length_a   1.000
_cell.length_b   1.000
_cell.length_c   1.000
_cell.angle_alpha   90.00
_cell.angle_beta   90.00
_cell.angle_gamma   90.00
#
_symmetry.space_group_name_H-M   'P 1'
#
loop_
_entity.id
_entity.type
_entity.pdbx_description
1 polymer ?
#
loop_
_entity_poly.entity_id
_entity_poly.type
_entity_poly.pdbx_seq_one_letter_code
_entity_poly.pdbx_strand_id
1 'polypeptide(L)'
;MTREQATELRGTIDDALTSRREFLHTAGEYRDDGAYVVSRRGADSAGNSKVFESFEQVRRLYERLPTEFTADAVSRSGITGSRRHMLVRHYAEHPAFDCAITRRSPLTVHKTTADGTGDEATAD
;
A
#
# COMPACT_ATOMS: atom_id res chain seq x y z
N MET A 1 25.13 12.28 16.63
CA MET A 1 24.53 11.20 15.83
C MET A 1 25.33 11.05 14.56
N THR A 2 26.08 9.96 14.41
CA THR A 2 26.98 9.74 13.27
C THR A 2 26.34 8.77 12.27
N ARG A 3 26.72 8.93 10.99
CA ARG A 3 26.21 8.18 9.84
C ARG A 3 26.38 6.66 9.96
N GLU A 4 27.24 6.23 10.87
CA GLU A 4 27.58 4.84 11.18
C GLU A 4 26.43 4.13 11.93
N GLN A 5 25.74 4.83 12.84
CA GLN A 5 24.57 4.27 13.55
C GLN A 5 23.33 4.11 12.65
N ALA A 6 23.29 4.81 11.50
CA ALA A 6 22.23 4.63 10.51
C ALA A 6 22.42 3.37 9.66
N THR A 7 23.64 2.83 9.58
CA THR A 7 23.97 1.64 8.78
C THR A 7 23.83 0.36 9.61
N GLU A 8 24.17 0.38 10.89
CA GLU A 8 23.99 -0.78 11.78
C GLU A 8 22.50 -1.10 12.05
N LEU A 9 21.64 -0.08 12.09
CA LEU A 9 20.19 -0.28 12.14
C LEU A 9 19.62 -0.80 10.81
N ARG A 10 20.29 -0.55 9.68
CA ARG A 10 19.89 -1.12 8.37
C ARG A 10 20.27 -2.60 8.25
N GLY A 11 21.42 -3.02 8.76
CA GLY A 11 21.91 -4.40 8.63
C GLY A 11 21.17 -5.44 9.47
N THR A 12 20.64 -5.06 10.64
CA THR A 12 19.89 -6.01 11.50
C THR A 12 18.44 -6.23 11.03
N ILE A 13 17.92 -5.32 10.20
CA ILE A 13 16.59 -5.45 9.58
C ILE A 13 16.66 -6.38 8.35
N ASP A 14 17.85 -6.53 7.73
CA ASP A 14 18.08 -7.22 6.45
C ASP A 14 17.82 -8.75 6.51
N ASP A 15 18.17 -9.42 7.61
CA ASP A 15 17.97 -10.88 7.76
C ASP A 15 16.50 -11.25 8.12
N ALA A 16 15.68 -10.26 8.49
CA ALA A 16 14.24 -10.42 8.77
C ALA A 16 13.34 -9.82 7.67
N LEU A 17 13.92 -9.28 6.60
CA LEU A 17 13.25 -8.42 5.64
C LEU A 17 12.49 -9.16 4.54
N THR A 18 12.74 -10.44 4.30
CA THR A 18 11.89 -11.27 3.43
C THR A 18 10.65 -11.74 4.19
N SER A 19 9.78 -10.78 4.47
CA SER A 19 8.55 -10.97 5.23
C SER A 19 7.35 -10.94 4.28
N ARG A 20 6.81 -12.12 3.97
CA ARG A 20 5.50 -12.25 3.32
C ARG A 20 4.40 -12.12 4.36
N ARG A 21 3.56 -11.11 4.20
CA ARG A 21 2.36 -10.90 4.99
C ARG A 21 1.12 -11.20 4.17
N GLU A 22 0.35 -12.18 4.62
CA GLU A 22 -0.92 -12.52 4.01
C GLU A 22 -2.05 -11.66 4.61
N PHE A 23 -2.94 -11.21 3.74
CA PHE A 23 -4.17 -10.51 4.06
C PHE A 23 -5.37 -11.37 3.65
N LEU A 24 -6.58 -10.85 3.82
CA LEU A 24 -7.80 -11.60 3.54
C LEU A 24 -7.86 -12.07 2.07
N HIS A 25 -7.56 -11.17 1.12
CA HIS A 25 -7.58 -11.45 -0.32
C HIS A 25 -6.25 -11.22 -1.03
N THR A 26 -5.32 -10.49 -0.42
CA THR A 26 -4.01 -10.18 -1.01
C THR A 26 -2.87 -10.69 -0.14
N ALA A 27 -1.64 -10.66 -0.66
CA ALA A 27 -0.42 -10.81 0.12
C ALA A 27 0.57 -9.73 -0.31
N GLY A 28 1.32 -9.21 0.66
CA GLY A 28 2.43 -8.29 0.48
C GLY A 28 3.73 -9.00 0.83
N GLU A 29 4.74 -8.91 -0.03
CA GLU A 29 6.05 -9.54 0.18
C GLU A 29 7.14 -8.49 -0.03
N TYR A 30 7.98 -8.31 1.00
CA TYR A 30 9.26 -7.64 0.86
C TYR A 30 10.27 -8.67 0.35
N ARG A 31 11.02 -8.31 -0.68
CA ARG A 31 12.07 -9.17 -1.25
C ARG A 31 13.45 -8.66 -0.87
N ASP A 32 14.43 -9.56 -1.00
CA ASP A 32 15.84 -9.28 -0.73
C ASP A 32 16.42 -8.19 -1.65
N ASP A 33 15.84 -7.99 -2.85
CA ASP A 33 16.22 -6.91 -3.76
C ASP A 33 15.63 -5.53 -3.38
N GLY A 34 14.90 -5.44 -2.26
CA GLY A 34 14.22 -4.23 -1.78
C GLY A 34 12.88 -3.97 -2.45
N ALA A 35 12.51 -4.80 -3.43
CA ALA A 35 11.22 -4.75 -4.09
C ALA A 35 10.09 -5.14 -3.14
N TYR A 36 8.91 -4.59 -3.41
CA TYR A 36 7.67 -4.97 -2.73
C TYR A 36 6.68 -5.55 -3.73
N VAL A 37 6.14 -6.73 -3.41
CA VAL A 37 5.25 -7.47 -4.29
C VAL A 37 3.87 -7.55 -3.67
N VAL A 38 2.86 -7.15 -4.44
CA VAL A 38 1.46 -7.41 -4.12
C VAL A 38 0.96 -8.54 -4.98
N SER A 39 0.44 -9.59 -4.37
CA SER A 39 -0.17 -10.74 -5.04
C SER A 39 -1.56 -11.02 -4.48
N ARG A 40 -2.32 -11.89 -5.17
CA ARG A 40 -3.54 -12.47 -4.61
C ARG A 40 -3.15 -13.52 -3.58
N ARG A 41 -3.93 -13.64 -2.52
CA ARG A 41 -3.77 -14.73 -1.55
C ARG A 41 -3.86 -16.08 -2.26
N GLY A 42 -2.88 -16.95 -2.05
CA GLY A 42 -2.80 -18.30 -2.65
C GLY A 42 -2.37 -18.35 -4.13
N ALA A 43 -1.86 -17.25 -4.70
CA ALA A 43 -1.32 -17.26 -6.05
C ALA A 43 0.22 -17.36 -6.03
N ASP A 44 0.76 -18.56 -6.23
CA ASP A 44 2.22 -18.79 -6.34
C ASP A 44 2.79 -18.53 -7.75
N SER A 45 1.93 -18.21 -8.73
CA SER A 45 2.36 -17.94 -10.10
C SER A 45 2.65 -16.45 -10.35
N ALA A 46 3.85 -16.16 -10.86
CA ALA A 46 4.38 -14.82 -11.16
C ALA A 46 3.48 -13.92 -12.04
N GLY A 47 2.51 -14.49 -12.78
CA GLY A 47 1.57 -13.74 -13.62
C GLY A 47 0.51 -12.94 -12.86
N ASN A 48 0.25 -13.27 -11.59
CA ASN A 48 -0.85 -12.69 -10.79
C ASN A 48 -0.39 -11.64 -9.77
N SER A 49 0.88 -11.25 -9.81
CA SER A 49 1.46 -10.25 -8.91
C SER A 49 1.72 -8.92 -9.60
N LYS A 50 1.88 -7.88 -8.79
CA LYS A 50 2.42 -6.58 -9.16
C LYS A 50 3.68 -6.35 -8.32
N VAL A 51 4.81 -6.22 -8.99
CA VAL A 51 6.09 -5.86 -8.38
C VAL A 51 6.23 -4.34 -8.42
N PHE A 52 6.67 -3.78 -7.31
CA PHE A 52 7.10 -2.41 -7.13
C PHE A 52 8.57 -2.42 -6.75
N GLU A 53 9.32 -1.38 -7.16
CA GLU A 53 10.74 -1.25 -6.86
C GLU A 53 11.00 -1.09 -5.35
N SER A 54 9.99 -0.66 -4.60
CA SER A 54 10.02 -0.56 -3.14
C SER A 54 8.62 -0.41 -2.57
N PHE A 55 8.45 -0.65 -1.27
CA PHE A 55 7.21 -0.35 -0.56
C PHE A 55 6.84 1.15 -0.63
N GLU A 56 7.85 2.03 -0.63
CA GLU A 56 7.66 3.47 -0.78
C GLU A 56 6.97 3.86 -2.09
N GLN A 57 7.19 3.10 -3.17
CA GLN A 57 6.49 3.32 -4.44
C GLN A 57 4.98 3.03 -4.30
N VAL A 58 4.61 2.04 -3.48
CA VAL A 58 3.21 1.72 -3.16
C VAL A 58 2.60 2.81 -2.29
N ARG A 59 3.34 3.33 -1.30
CA ARG A 59 2.90 4.48 -0.49
C ARG A 59 2.65 5.72 -1.33
N ARG A 60 3.61 6.11 -2.17
CA ARG A 60 3.47 7.27 -3.08
C ARG A 60 2.31 7.12 -4.05
N LEU A 61 2.06 5.89 -4.52
CA LEU A 61 0.89 5.62 -5.35
C LEU A 61 -0.40 5.89 -4.56
N TYR A 62 -0.52 5.34 -3.34
CA TYR A 62 -1.65 5.60 -2.46
C TYR A 62 -1.85 7.08 -2.16
N GLU A 63 -0.80 7.80 -1.80
CA GLU A 63 -0.85 9.24 -1.45
C GLU A 63 -1.44 10.07 -2.59
N ARG A 64 -1.09 9.76 -3.84
CA ARG A 64 -1.60 10.43 -5.04
C ARG A 64 -3.04 10.09 -5.42
N LEU A 65 -3.61 9.03 -4.85
CA LEU A 65 -5.01 8.69 -5.09
C LEU A 65 -5.94 9.71 -4.40
N PRO A 66 -7.12 9.99 -4.97
CA PRO A 66 -8.13 10.81 -4.30
C PRO A 66 -8.57 10.18 -2.97
N THR A 67 -9.17 10.99 -2.08
CA THR A 67 -9.71 10.53 -0.79
C THR A 67 -10.67 9.36 -0.97
N GLU A 68 -11.56 9.44 -1.96
CA GLU A 68 -12.35 8.30 -2.41
C GLU A 68 -11.81 7.80 -3.75
N PHE A 69 -11.45 6.51 -3.83
CA PHE A 69 -10.88 5.93 -5.03
C PHE A 69 -11.38 4.52 -5.34
N THR A 70 -11.32 4.18 -6.62
CA THR A 70 -11.66 2.86 -7.16
C THR A 70 -10.51 2.32 -8.01
N ALA A 71 -10.69 1.16 -8.63
CA ALA A 71 -9.72 0.58 -9.55
C ALA A 71 -9.41 1.50 -10.75
N ASP A 72 -10.32 2.41 -11.12
CA ASP A 72 -10.10 3.37 -12.19
C ASP A 72 -8.98 4.37 -11.86
N ALA A 73 -8.99 4.92 -10.65
CA ALA A 73 -7.98 5.87 -10.19
C ALA A 73 -6.57 5.25 -10.20
N VAL A 74 -6.45 3.97 -9.84
CA VAL A 74 -5.19 3.21 -9.90
C VAL A 74 -4.71 2.98 -11.34
N SER A 75 -5.62 2.96 -12.32
CA SER A 75 -5.28 2.75 -13.74
C SER A 75 -4.45 3.90 -14.30
N ARG A 76 -4.63 5.11 -13.78
CA ARG A 76 -3.88 6.31 -14.19
C ARG A 76 -2.38 6.24 -13.90
N SER A 77 -1.96 5.25 -13.12
CA SER A 77 -0.56 4.98 -12.79
C SER A 77 0.07 3.88 -13.64
N GLY A 78 -0.56 3.54 -14.78
CA GLY A 78 -0.07 2.51 -15.71
C GLY A 78 -0.39 1.07 -15.26
N ILE A 79 -1.26 0.91 -14.26
CA ILE A 79 -1.62 -0.41 -13.72
C ILE A 79 -2.94 -0.88 -14.34
N THR A 80 -2.88 -1.93 -15.14
CA THR A 80 -4.01 -2.35 -15.98
C THR A 80 -4.70 -3.63 -15.48
N GLY A 81 -5.91 -3.86 -15.99
CA GLY A 81 -6.61 -5.15 -15.88
C GLY A 81 -7.09 -5.52 -14.48
N SER A 82 -6.82 -6.75 -14.05
CA SER A 82 -7.24 -7.27 -12.73
C SER A 82 -6.37 -6.77 -11.58
N ARG A 83 -5.16 -6.25 -11.86
CA ARG A 83 -4.18 -5.80 -10.86
C ARG A 83 -4.61 -4.54 -10.13
N ARG A 84 -5.32 -3.63 -10.81
CA ARG A 84 -5.90 -2.43 -10.20
C ARG A 84 -6.90 -2.75 -9.08
N HIS A 85 -7.76 -3.75 -9.29
CA HIS A 85 -8.68 -4.22 -8.24
C HIS A 85 -7.95 -4.89 -7.07
N MET A 86 -6.88 -5.64 -7.38
CA MET A 86 -6.04 -6.24 -6.36
C MET A 86 -5.39 -5.18 -5.48
N LEU A 87 -4.87 -4.09 -6.06
CA LEU A 87 -4.27 -3.00 -5.29
C LEU A 87 -5.29 -2.25 -4.42
N VAL A 88 -6.49 -1.99 -4.93
CA VAL A 88 -7.56 -1.38 -4.12
C VAL A 88 -7.87 -2.23 -2.88
N ARG A 89 -7.94 -3.56 -3.03
CA ARG A 89 -8.09 -4.47 -1.87
C ARG A 89 -6.89 -4.42 -0.95
N HIS A 90 -5.69 -4.46 -1.52
CA HIS A 90 -4.45 -4.43 -0.74
C HIS A 90 -4.38 -3.20 0.16
N TYR A 91 -4.71 -2.01 -0.35
CA TYR A 91 -4.74 -0.79 0.46
C TYR A 91 -5.69 -0.89 1.64
N ALA A 92 -6.92 -1.36 1.41
CA ALA A 92 -7.90 -1.47 2.49
C ALA A 92 -7.63 -2.61 3.48
N GLU A 93 -6.77 -3.57 3.11
CA GLU A 93 -6.40 -4.70 3.97
C GLU A 93 -5.10 -4.45 4.75
N HIS A 94 -4.21 -3.61 4.23
CA HIS A 94 -2.86 -3.44 4.74
C HIS A 94 -2.83 -2.30 5.77
N PRO A 95 -2.39 -2.55 7.02
CA PRO A 95 -2.53 -1.60 8.14
C PRO A 95 -1.71 -0.32 8.01
N ALA A 96 -0.74 -0.28 7.10
CA ALA A 96 0.02 0.95 6.81
C ALA A 96 -0.73 1.97 5.95
N PHE A 97 -1.95 1.66 5.50
CA PHE A 97 -2.78 2.59 4.74
C PHE A 97 -4.08 2.86 5.49
N ASP A 98 -4.27 4.11 5.89
CA ASP A 98 -5.46 4.57 6.60
C ASP A 98 -6.62 4.69 5.62
N CYS A 99 -7.22 3.56 5.24
CA CYS A 99 -8.38 3.54 4.37
C CYS A 99 -9.23 2.28 4.57
N ALA A 100 -10.50 2.38 4.22
CA ALA A 100 -11.45 1.28 4.35
C ALA A 100 -12.35 1.17 3.11
N ILE A 101 -12.85 -0.05 2.85
CA ILE A 101 -13.84 -0.28 1.80
C ILE A 101 -15.18 0.30 2.25
N THR A 102 -15.68 1.32 1.54
CA THR A 102 -16.99 1.92 1.80
C THR A 102 -18.09 1.32 0.92
N ARG A 103 -17.74 0.82 -0.27
CA ARG A 103 -18.67 0.13 -1.17
C ARG A 103 -18.02 -1.08 -1.82
N ARG A 104 -18.80 -2.14 -2.02
CA ARG A 104 -18.33 -3.40 -2.62
C ARG A 104 -18.55 -3.50 -4.13
N SER A 105 -19.55 -2.78 -4.66
CA SER A 105 -19.90 -2.78 -6.09
C SER A 105 -20.39 -1.39 -6.53
N PRO A 106 -19.58 -0.61 -7.27
CA PRO A 106 -18.17 -0.86 -7.56
C PRO A 106 -17.31 -0.89 -6.28
N LEU A 107 -16.16 -1.55 -6.35
CA LEU A 107 -15.23 -1.60 -5.21
C LEU A 107 -14.62 -0.21 -4.99
N THR A 108 -15.03 0.43 -3.90
CA THR A 108 -14.66 1.80 -3.53
C THR A 108 -14.02 1.81 -2.17
N VAL A 109 -12.90 2.51 -2.07
CA VAL A 109 -12.15 2.73 -0.83
C VAL A 109 -12.15 4.21 -0.51
N HIS A 110 -12.27 4.52 0.77
CA HIS A 110 -12.18 5.87 1.30
C HIS A 110 -11.00 5.95 2.26
N LYS A 111 -10.13 6.94 2.07
CA LYS A 111 -9.04 7.25 2.99
C LYS A 111 -9.63 7.79 4.28
N THR A 112 -9.35 7.14 5.40
CA THR A 112 -9.63 7.65 6.72
C THR A 112 -8.50 8.60 7.08
N THR A 113 -8.41 9.75 6.40
CA THR A 113 -7.63 10.85 6.96
C THR A 113 -8.19 11.12 8.35
N ALA A 114 -7.32 11.37 9.32
CA ALA A 114 -7.71 12.02 10.56
C ALA A 114 -8.17 13.46 10.23
N ASP A 115 -9.27 13.61 9.52
CA ASP A 115 -10.02 14.85 9.40
C ASP A 115 -10.72 15.04 10.75
N GLY A 116 -9.97 15.61 11.69
CA GLY A 116 -10.37 15.73 13.07
C GLY A 116 -9.36 16.47 13.93
N THR A 117 -8.76 17.56 13.43
CA THR A 117 -8.20 18.61 14.30
C THR A 117 -8.40 19.97 13.64
N GLY A 118 -9.48 20.65 14.06
CA GLY A 118 -9.52 22.12 14.12
C GLY A 118 -10.30 22.85 13.04
N ASP A 119 -11.62 22.69 13.03
CA ASP A 119 -12.50 23.85 12.78
C ASP A 119 -12.61 24.61 14.11
N GLU A 120 -11.99 25.80 14.20
CA GLU A 120 -12.41 26.95 15.03
C GLU A 120 -11.34 28.05 14.94
N ALA A 121 -11.46 28.89 13.91
CA ALA A 121 -10.99 30.27 13.96
C ALA A 121 -12.19 31.16 13.65
N THR A 122 -13.18 31.13 14.54
CA THR A 122 -14.17 32.22 14.62
C THR A 122 -13.44 33.42 15.21
N ALA A 123 -13.37 34.46 14.41
CA ALA A 123 -12.97 35.79 14.83
C ALA A 123 -13.95 36.31 15.89
N ASP A 124 -13.42 36.79 17.01
CA ASP A 124 -13.86 38.02 17.68
C ASP A 124 -12.66 38.63 18.43
#